data_AF-A0A7S1VK98-F1
#
_entry.id   AF-A0A7S1VK98-F1
#
_cell.length_a   1.000
_cell.length_b   1.000
_cell.length_c   1.000
_cell.angle_alpha   90.00
_cell.angle_beta   90.00
_cell.angle_gamma   90.00
#
_symmetry.space_group_name_H-M   'P 1'
#
loop_
_entity.id
_entity.type
_entity.pdbx_description
1 polymer ?
#
loop_
_entity_poly.entity_id
_entity_poly.type
_entity_poly.pdbx_seq_one_letter_code
_entity_poly.pdbx_strand_id
1 'polypeptide(L)'
;VHHRGAEYEALKEKLTSHLLDILYEAVPQIKGKITFHTLGTPLSEVTYLSSWHAGSYGTKCVPEMFAEINHKWTTTPHTPIPGLYLAGSDAFLPAVCGAMYGGCFGAAAVLGHAGTIRLTLAFLGDFAASLRGE
;
A
#
# COMPACT_ATOMS: atom_id res chain seq x y z
N VAL A 1 -4.53 -18.51 11.41
CA VAL A 1 -4.97 -17.17 10.95
C VAL A 1 -6.46 -17.27 10.68
N HIS A 2 -7.28 -16.55 11.46
CA HIS A 2 -8.76 -16.64 11.63
C HIS A 2 -9.53 -17.75 10.88
N HIS A 3 -10.12 -18.70 11.62
CA HIS A 3 -11.12 -19.62 11.07
C HIS A 3 -12.43 -18.86 10.84
N ARG A 4 -12.74 -18.55 9.58
CA ARG A 4 -13.90 -17.75 9.17
C ARG A 4 -15.17 -18.57 8.90
N GLY A 5 -15.12 -19.88 9.17
CA GLY A 5 -16.25 -20.80 9.04
C GLY A 5 -16.45 -21.33 7.62
N ALA A 6 -17.28 -22.38 7.51
CA ALA A 6 -17.51 -23.09 6.27
C ALA A 6 -18.18 -22.25 5.18
N GLU A 7 -19.07 -21.32 5.57
CA GLU A 7 -19.76 -20.43 4.63
C GLU A 7 -18.80 -19.51 3.88
N TYR A 8 -17.80 -18.98 4.57
CA TYR A 8 -16.78 -18.12 3.97
C TYR A 8 -15.87 -18.91 3.02
N GLU A 9 -15.47 -20.12 3.39
CA GLU A 9 -14.67 -20.97 2.51
C GLU A 9 -15.47 -21.40 1.26
N ALA A 10 -16.76 -21.71 1.42
CA ALA A 10 -17.63 -22.00 0.28
C ALA A 10 -17.79 -20.79 -0.67
N LEU A 11 -17.90 -19.58 -0.13
CA LEU A 11 -17.91 -18.35 -0.92
C LEU A 11 -16.59 -18.18 -1.69
N LYS A 12 -15.44 -18.39 -1.03
CA LYS A 12 -14.14 -18.31 -1.68
C LYS A 12 -13.98 -19.33 -2.79
N GLU A 13 -14.44 -20.56 -2.59
CA GLU A 13 -14.37 -21.62 -3.61
C GLU A 13 -15.22 -21.26 -4.84
N LYS A 14 -16.43 -20.73 -4.62
CA LYS A 14 -17.30 -20.26 -5.70
C LYS A 14 -16.64 -19.14 -6.52
N LEU A 15 -16.05 -18.15 -5.84
CA LEU A 15 -15.35 -17.03 -6.50
C LEU A 15 -14.10 -17.52 -7.24
N THR A 16 -13.35 -18.45 -6.64
CA THR A 16 -12.15 -19.03 -7.21
C THR A 16 -12.48 -19.76 -8.51
N SER A 17 -13.47 -20.65 -8.50
CA SER A 17 -13.94 -21.35 -9.69
C SER A 17 -14.31 -20.38 -10.81
N HIS A 18 -15.09 -19.33 -10.49
CA HIS A 18 -15.51 -18.34 -11.47
C HIS A 18 -14.34 -17.56 -12.09
N LEU A 19 -13.36 -17.15 -11.28
CA LEU A 19 -12.17 -16.44 -11.78
C LEU A 19 -11.26 -17.36 -12.61
N LEU A 20 -11.17 -18.64 -12.24
CA LEU A 20 -10.43 -19.64 -13.02
C LEU A 20 -11.09 -19.89 -14.38
N ASP A 21 -12.42 -19.96 -14.44
CA ASP A 21 -13.15 -20.08 -15.71
C ASP A 21 -12.81 -18.91 -16.65
N ILE A 22 -12.87 -17.67 -16.15
CA ILE A 22 -12.48 -16.46 -16.92
C ILE A 22 -11.01 -16.56 -17.38
N LEU A 23 -10.12 -17.01 -16.51
CA LEU A 23 -8.71 -17.17 -16.87
C LEU A 23 -8.52 -18.22 -17.97
N TYR A 24 -9.26 -19.33 -17.93
CA TYR A 24 -9.21 -20.36 -18.98
C TYR A 24 -9.83 -19.91 -20.30
N GLU A 25 -10.83 -19.04 -20.27
CA GLU A 25 -11.36 -18.39 -21.48
C GLU A 25 -10.32 -17.46 -22.11
N ALA A 26 -9.66 -16.64 -21.30
CA ALA A 26 -8.66 -15.68 -21.77
C ALA A 26 -7.33 -16.36 -22.19
N VAL A 27 -6.94 -17.44 -21.51
CA VAL A 27 -5.66 -18.13 -21.68
C VAL A 27 -5.85 -19.66 -21.70
N PRO A 28 -6.47 -20.25 -22.74
CA PRO A 28 -6.86 -21.67 -22.74
C PRO A 28 -5.69 -22.65 -22.54
N GLN A 29 -4.48 -22.28 -22.97
CA GLN A 29 -3.29 -23.12 -22.90
C GLN A 29 -2.80 -23.43 -21.48
N ILE A 30 -3.32 -22.73 -20.46
CA ILE A 30 -2.96 -23.00 -19.06
C ILE A 30 -3.90 -23.96 -18.35
N LYS A 31 -4.98 -24.42 -19.01
CA LYS A 31 -5.91 -25.38 -18.43
C LYS A 31 -5.18 -26.67 -18.05
N GLY A 32 -5.38 -27.11 -16.81
CA GLY A 32 -4.68 -28.28 -16.25
C GLY A 32 -3.21 -28.04 -15.88
N LYS A 33 -2.70 -26.81 -15.99
CA LYS A 33 -1.31 -26.44 -15.63
C LYS A 33 -1.20 -25.66 -14.32
N ILE A 34 -2.31 -25.42 -13.63
CA ILE A 34 -2.32 -24.73 -12.33
C ILE A 34 -2.01 -25.75 -11.23
N THR A 35 -0.84 -25.63 -10.60
CA THR A 35 -0.43 -26.48 -9.47
C THR A 35 -0.94 -25.95 -8.13
N PHE A 36 -1.15 -24.64 -8.02
CA PHE A 36 -1.59 -23.99 -6.79
C PHE A 36 -2.36 -22.70 -7.11
N HIS A 37 -3.40 -22.42 -6.33
CA HIS A 37 -4.10 -21.14 -6.34
C HIS A 37 -4.54 -20.78 -4.93
N THR A 38 -4.69 -19.49 -4.69
CA THR A 38 -5.32 -18.94 -3.48
C THR A 38 -6.11 -17.71 -3.86
N LEU A 39 -7.19 -17.44 -3.13
CA LEU A 39 -8.03 -16.28 -3.31
C LEU A 39 -7.93 -15.36 -2.10
N GLY A 40 -7.49 -14.12 -2.35
CA GLY A 40 -7.61 -13.02 -1.41
C GLY A 40 -9.02 -12.42 -1.43
N THR A 41 -9.46 -11.91 -0.29
CA THR A 41 -10.73 -11.18 -0.14
C THR A 41 -10.49 -9.91 0.66
N PRO A 42 -11.44 -8.96 0.74
CA PRO A 42 -11.32 -7.81 1.63
C PRO A 42 -11.02 -8.20 3.09
N LEU A 43 -11.55 -9.34 3.55
CA LEU A 43 -11.25 -9.87 4.88
C LEU A 43 -9.80 -10.36 5.03
N SER A 44 -9.16 -10.74 3.92
CA SER A 44 -7.72 -11.06 3.90
C SER A 44 -6.89 -9.80 4.10
N GLU A 45 -7.23 -8.70 3.44
CA GLU A 45 -6.56 -7.40 3.62
C GLU A 45 -6.69 -6.88 5.05
N VAL A 46 -7.89 -6.97 5.64
CA VAL A 46 -8.10 -6.61 7.06
C VAL A 46 -7.22 -7.46 7.97
N THR A 47 -7.02 -8.75 7.67
CA THR A 47 -6.18 -9.63 8.49
C THR A 47 -4.69 -9.33 8.36
N TYR A 48 -4.19 -9.11 7.15
CA TYR A 48 -2.74 -9.00 6.92
C TYR A 48 -2.23 -7.57 7.00
N LEU A 49 -3.03 -6.59 6.59
CA LEU A 49 -2.62 -5.18 6.54
C LEU A 49 -3.20 -4.36 7.69
N SER A 50 -4.17 -4.91 8.44
CA SER A 50 -4.96 -4.14 9.42
C SER A 50 -5.58 -2.87 8.80
N SER A 51 -5.81 -2.88 7.49
CA SER A 51 -6.22 -1.69 6.73
C SER A 51 -7.67 -1.33 7.03
N TRP A 52 -7.95 -0.03 7.19
CA TRP A 52 -9.31 0.48 7.26
C TRP A 52 -10.11 0.09 6.01
N HIS A 53 -11.31 -0.45 6.22
CA HIS A 53 -12.21 -0.88 5.13
C HIS A 53 -11.55 -1.80 4.07
N ALA A 54 -10.55 -2.61 4.45
CA ALA A 54 -9.81 -3.48 3.54
C ALA A 54 -9.05 -2.75 2.40
N GLY A 55 -8.72 -1.47 2.58
CA GLY A 55 -7.98 -0.68 1.59
C GLY A 55 -6.51 -1.09 1.50
N SER A 56 -6.18 -2.02 0.59
CA SER A 56 -4.81 -2.53 0.41
C SER A 56 -3.80 -1.49 -0.11
N TYR A 57 -4.30 -0.40 -0.68
CA TYR A 57 -3.49 0.71 -1.17
C TYR A 57 -3.62 1.98 -0.33
N GLY A 58 -4.19 1.91 0.87
CA GLY A 58 -4.38 3.09 1.74
C GLY A 58 -5.57 3.95 1.33
N THR A 59 -5.45 5.26 1.55
CA THR A 59 -6.55 6.22 1.28
C THR A 59 -6.96 6.22 -0.18
N LYS A 60 -8.28 6.24 -0.42
CA LYS A 60 -8.88 6.26 -1.76
C LYS A 60 -8.39 7.49 -2.55
N CYS A 61 -7.77 7.27 -3.70
CA CYS A 61 -7.31 8.33 -4.59
C CYS A 61 -8.47 8.94 -5.37
N VAL A 62 -8.99 10.07 -4.88
CA VAL A 62 -10.04 10.86 -5.53
C VAL A 62 -9.61 12.33 -5.55
N PRO A 63 -10.12 13.17 -6.47
CA PRO A 63 -9.72 14.58 -6.55
C PRO A 63 -9.83 15.34 -5.23
N GLU A 64 -10.84 15.01 -4.42
CA GLU A 64 -11.06 15.60 -3.10
C GLU A 64 -9.86 15.39 -2.17
N MET A 65 -9.11 14.29 -2.33
CA MET A 65 -7.89 14.03 -1.55
C MET A 65 -6.88 15.18 -1.67
N PHE A 66 -6.85 15.87 -2.81
CA PHE A 66 -5.92 16.97 -3.11
C PHE A 66 -6.56 18.36 -3.01
N ALA A 67 -7.80 18.43 -2.54
CA ALA A 67 -8.41 19.71 -2.26
C ALA A 67 -7.62 20.41 -1.13
N GLU A 68 -7.39 21.71 -1.27
CA GLU A 68 -6.61 22.50 -0.30
C GLU A 68 -7.13 22.36 1.13
N ILE A 69 -8.46 22.28 1.28
CA ILE A 69 -9.12 22.06 2.57
C ILE A 69 -8.72 20.74 3.23
N ASN A 70 -8.39 19.71 2.44
CA ASN A 70 -8.11 18.34 2.90
C ASN A 70 -6.62 18.05 3.12
N HIS A 71 -5.72 18.84 2.54
CA HIS A 71 -4.26 18.63 2.63
C HIS A 71 -3.72 18.41 4.04
N LYS A 72 -4.38 19.00 5.06
CA LYS A 72 -3.99 18.88 6.47
C LYS A 72 -4.22 17.48 7.06
N TRP A 73 -4.89 16.57 6.35
CA TRP A 73 -5.15 15.21 6.83
C TRP A 73 -5.08 14.12 5.74
N THR A 74 -4.96 14.47 4.46
CA THR A 74 -4.90 13.47 3.37
C THR A 74 -3.52 13.30 2.74
N THR A 75 -2.66 14.32 2.80
CA THR A 75 -1.37 14.36 2.08
C THR A 75 -0.26 14.97 2.93
N THR A 76 -0.28 14.71 4.24
CA THR A 76 0.69 15.23 5.20
C THR A 76 1.16 14.18 6.19
N PRO A 77 2.45 14.18 6.57
CA PRO A 77 2.96 13.36 7.66
C PRO A 77 2.60 13.92 9.05
N HIS A 78 2.09 15.15 9.14
CA HIS A 78 1.81 15.80 10.42
C HIS A 78 0.43 15.43 10.96
N THR A 79 0.35 15.15 12.26
CA THR A 79 -0.92 14.98 12.96
C THR A 79 -1.19 16.18 13.90
N PRO A 80 -2.44 16.38 14.36
CA PRO A 80 -2.74 17.35 15.41
C PRO A 80 -2.11 17.03 16.78
N ILE A 81 -1.56 15.82 16.97
CA ILE A 81 -0.96 15.38 18.22
C ILE A 81 0.55 15.66 18.18
N PRO A 82 1.08 16.53 19.07
CA PRO A 82 2.50 16.85 19.08
C PRO A 82 3.38 15.61 19.25
N GLY A 83 4.39 15.48 18.40
CA GLY A 83 5.33 14.34 18.42
C GLY A 83 4.81 13.06 17.75
N LEU A 84 3.56 13.04 17.25
CA LEU A 84 3.02 11.93 16.47
C LEU A 84 2.99 12.28 14.99
N TYR A 85 3.63 11.44 14.17
CA TYR A 85 3.76 11.61 12.73
C TYR A 85 3.27 10.37 12.00
N LEU A 86 2.80 10.56 10.76
CA LEU A 86 2.42 9.50 9.84
C LEU A 86 3.57 9.21 8.87
N ALA A 87 3.58 7.98 8.36
CA ALA A 87 4.47 7.50 7.31
C ALA A 87 3.70 6.51 6.42
N GLY A 88 4.31 6.08 5.31
CA GLY A 88 3.64 5.17 4.38
C GLY A 88 2.55 5.87 3.56
N SER A 89 1.59 5.11 3.05
CA SER A 89 0.57 5.62 2.13
C SER A 89 -0.31 6.72 2.73
N ASP A 90 -0.52 6.67 4.04
CA ASP A 90 -1.39 7.62 4.75
C ASP A 90 -0.75 9.00 4.94
N ALA A 91 0.58 9.10 4.76
CA ALA A 91 1.28 10.37 4.81
C ALA A 91 1.31 11.10 3.46
N PHE A 92 0.99 10.42 2.35
CA PHE A 92 1.11 11.04 1.02
C PHE A 92 0.16 10.46 -0.04
N LEU A 93 0.48 9.28 -0.58
CA LEU A 93 -0.21 8.72 -1.73
C LEU A 93 -0.31 7.19 -1.62
N PRO A 94 -1.34 6.59 -2.24
CA PRO A 94 -1.48 5.14 -2.33
C PRO A 94 -0.36 4.49 -3.14
N ALA A 95 -0.33 3.17 -3.13
CA ALA A 95 0.65 2.32 -3.82
C ALA A 95 2.09 2.40 -3.26
N VAL A 96 2.95 1.50 -3.76
CA VAL A 96 4.31 1.28 -3.25
C VAL A 96 5.14 2.57 -3.30
N CYS A 97 5.16 3.26 -4.44
CA CYS A 97 5.91 4.49 -4.60
C CYS A 97 5.36 5.61 -3.69
N GLY A 98 4.04 5.74 -3.60
CA GLY A 98 3.40 6.73 -2.73
C GLY A 98 3.74 6.51 -1.26
N ALA A 99 3.68 5.25 -0.80
CA ALA A 99 4.04 4.87 0.55
C ALA A 99 5.54 5.08 0.84
N MET A 100 6.41 4.79 -0.13
CA MET A 100 7.85 5.06 -0.03
C MET A 100 8.11 6.55 0.21
N TYR A 101 7.55 7.43 -0.63
CA TYR A 101 7.69 8.88 -0.46
C TYR A 101 7.05 9.37 0.85
N GLY A 102 5.89 8.81 1.23
CA GLY A 102 5.27 9.10 2.52
C GLY A 102 6.17 8.73 3.72
N GLY A 103 6.96 7.65 3.60
CA GLY A 103 8.03 7.31 4.55
C GLY A 103 9.11 8.39 4.64
N CYS A 104 9.59 8.89 3.50
CA CYS A 104 10.55 9.99 3.45
C CYS A 104 9.99 11.27 4.07
N PHE A 105 8.73 11.60 3.79
CA PHE A 105 8.06 12.77 4.37
C PHE A 105 7.84 12.64 5.88
N GLY A 106 7.46 11.45 6.35
CA GLY A 106 7.39 11.14 7.78
C GLY A 106 8.74 11.35 8.47
N ALA A 107 9.82 10.81 7.89
CA ALA A 107 11.17 11.00 8.42
C ALA A 107 11.60 12.48 8.42
N ALA A 108 11.33 13.21 7.33
CA ALA A 108 11.60 14.64 7.23
C ALA A 108 10.83 15.45 8.31
N ALA A 109 9.57 15.09 8.57
CA ALA A 109 8.74 15.75 9.57
C ALA A 109 9.27 15.54 11.01
N VAL A 110 9.81 14.35 11.30
CA VAL A 110 10.47 14.03 12.58
C VAL A 110 11.80 14.78 12.73
N LEU A 111 12.60 14.81 11.67
CA LEU A 111 13.96 15.37 11.67
C LEU A 111 13.99 16.91 11.66
N GLY A 112 12.91 17.54 11.19
CA GLY A 112 12.85 18.98 10.99
C GLY A 112 13.82 19.49 9.92
N HIS A 113 13.80 20.80 9.66
CA HIS A 113 14.50 21.41 8.52
C HIS A 113 15.97 21.00 8.35
N ALA A 114 16.77 21.09 9.42
CA ALA A 114 18.20 20.78 9.37
C ALA A 114 18.46 19.30 9.10
N GLY A 115 17.67 18.40 9.71
CA GLY A 115 17.80 16.97 9.49
C GLY A 115 17.27 16.53 8.12
N THR A 116 16.22 17.18 7.61
CA THR A 116 15.72 16.96 6.24
C THR A 116 16.78 17.29 5.20
N ILE A 117 17.50 18.41 5.33
CA ILE A 117 18.59 18.75 4.42
C ILE A 117 19.67 17.66 4.43
N ARG A 118 20.05 17.18 5.62
CA ARG A 118 21.04 16.08 5.75
C ARG A 118 20.55 14.78 5.11
N LEU A 119 19.28 14.44 5.31
CA LEU A 119 18.65 13.25 4.73
C LEU A 119 18.65 13.33 3.19
N THR A 120 18.25 14.47 2.62
CA THR A 120 18.26 14.68 1.18
C THR A 120 19.66 14.58 0.59
N LEU A 121 20.67 15.17 1.25
CA LEU A 121 22.06 15.07 0.81
C LEU A 121 22.58 13.62 0.86
N ALA A 122 22.21 12.86 1.89
CA ALA A 122 22.57 11.45 2.00
C ALA A 122 21.97 10.62 0.85
N PHE A 123 20.67 10.81 0.55
CA PHE A 123 20.03 10.13 -0.59
C PHE A 123 20.69 10.48 -1.93
N LEU A 124 20.99 11.75 -2.18
CA LEU A 124 21.66 12.17 -3.40
C LEU A 124 23.07 11.56 -3.51
N GLY A 125 23.80 11.50 -2.39
CA GLY A 125 25.13 10.88 -2.33
C GLY A 125 25.09 9.38 -2.65
N ASP A 126 24.16 8.66 -2.02
CA ASP A 126 23.95 7.22 -2.22
C ASP A 126 23.51 6.91 -3.66
N PHE A 127 22.54 7.66 -4.19
CA PHE A 127 22.10 7.53 -5.57
C PHE A 127 23.23 7.79 -6.58
N ALA A 128 24.06 8.82 -6.33
CA ALA A 128 25.21 9.10 -7.18
C ALA A 128 26.27 8.00 -7.13
N ALA A 129 26.50 7.37 -5.97
CA ALA A 129 27.39 6.22 -5.83
C ALA A 129 26.85 4.99 -6.58
N SER A 130 25.55 4.71 -6.42
CA SER A 130 24.87 3.65 -7.15
C SER A 130 24.98 3.79 -8.67
N LEU A 131 24.84 5.00 -9.21
CA LEU A 131 25.04 5.28 -10.64
C LEU A 131 26.49 5.08 -11.12
N ARG A 132 27.46 5.21 -10.22
CA ARG A 132 28.88 4.92 -10.51
C ARG A 132 29.22 3.43 -10.39
N GLY A 133 28.28 2.59 -9.94
CA GLY A 133 28.48 1.16 -9.72
C GLY A 133 29.32 0.85 -8.48
N GLU A 134 29.34 1.78 -7.51
CA GLU A 134 29.98 1.63 -6.19
C GLU A 134 29.03 0.98 -5.18
#